data_AF-A0A3P7LFY8-F1
#
_entry.id   AF-A0A3P7LFY8-F1
#
_cell.length_a   1.000
_cell.length_b   1.000
_cell.length_c   1.000
_cell.angle_alpha   90.00
_cell.angle_beta   90.00
_cell.angle_gamma   90.00
#
_symmetry.space_group_name_H-M   'P 1'
#
loop_
_entity.id
_entity.type
_entity.pdbx_description
1 polymer ?
#
loop_
_entity_poly.entity_id
_entity_poly.type
_entity_poly.pdbx_seq_one_letter_code
_entity_poly.pdbx_strand_id
1 'polypeptide(L)'
;MLNNLDIGLELQKIRGGSLCNNMNMYMYMKYDCLNNQHRPQCRWIKNLKYYVYSAHDTTVYAFLSVFGIAPKVVVAGGYPDYTAATFVELWMNKTDGEPYFKMLYRTSDVNNTIYPVTHFINGCDGKDYCKLDVFQSFATRSKPDRDMNEASVPNL
;
A
#
# COMPACT_ATOMS: atom_id res chain seq x y z
N MET A 1 20.54 -9.95 -6.51
CA MET A 1 21.24 -9.04 -7.45
C MET A 1 21.63 -9.84 -8.67
N LEU A 2 20.98 -9.61 -9.80
CA LEU A 2 21.35 -10.16 -11.11
C LEU A 2 21.76 -8.97 -11.97
N ASN A 3 22.99 -8.91 -12.47
CA ASN A 3 23.49 -7.78 -13.28
C ASN A 3 23.28 -6.39 -12.63
N ASN A 4 23.57 -6.25 -11.32
CA ASN A 4 23.31 -5.06 -10.50
C ASN A 4 21.84 -4.65 -10.35
N LEU A 5 20.90 -5.49 -10.79
CA LEU A 5 19.47 -5.27 -10.61
C LEU A 5 18.96 -6.05 -9.38
N ASP A 6 18.24 -5.35 -8.52
CA ASP A 6 17.43 -5.99 -7.48
C ASP A 6 16.12 -6.46 -8.12
N ILE A 7 16.12 -7.71 -8.61
CA ILE A 7 14.95 -8.33 -9.24
C ILE A 7 13.73 -8.31 -8.32
N GLY A 8 13.91 -8.44 -7.00
CA GLY A 8 12.81 -8.39 -6.06
C GLY A 8 12.15 -7.01 -6.06
N LEU A 9 12.96 -5.96 -6.04
CA LEU A 9 12.48 -4.58 -6.15
C LEU A 9 11.80 -4.30 -7.49
N GLU A 10 12.37 -4.77 -8.60
CA GLU A 10 11.76 -4.56 -9.92
C GLU A 10 10.41 -5.25 -10.06
N LEU A 11 10.27 -6.47 -9.53
CA LEU A 11 8.98 -7.16 -9.45
C LEU A 11 7.97 -6.40 -8.58
N GLN A 12 8.41 -5.82 -7.47
CA GLN A 12 7.55 -4.97 -6.63
C GLN A 12 7.07 -3.74 -7.40
N LYS A 13 7.97 -3.05 -8.11
CA LYS A 13 7.64 -1.87 -8.93
C LYS A 13 6.54 -2.17 -9.95
N ILE A 14 6.70 -3.24 -10.73
CA ILE A 14 5.78 -3.55 -11.83
C ILE A 14 4.46 -4.19 -11.38
N ARG A 15 4.47 -5.00 -10.31
CA ARG A 15 3.26 -5.76 -9.89
C ARG A 15 2.43 -5.07 -8.81
N GLY A 16 3.07 -4.39 -7.85
CA GLY A 16 2.40 -3.81 -6.67
C GLY A 16 2.62 -2.31 -6.49
N GLY A 17 3.64 -1.75 -7.15
CA GLY A 17 4.08 -0.38 -7.00
C GLY A 17 3.00 0.63 -7.35
N SER A 18 2.31 0.46 -8.48
CA SER A 18 1.24 1.37 -8.92
C SER A 18 0.12 1.48 -7.89
N LEU A 19 -0.36 0.36 -7.35
CA LEU A 19 -1.40 0.31 -6.33
C LEU A 19 -0.94 0.99 -5.02
N CYS A 20 0.27 0.65 -4.56
CA CYS A 20 0.86 1.26 -3.35
C CYS A 20 1.01 2.78 -3.49
N ASN A 21 1.51 3.24 -4.64
CA ASN A 21 1.67 4.67 -4.93
C ASN A 21 0.32 5.40 -5.00
N ASN A 22 -0.70 4.78 -5.57
CA ASN A 22 -2.04 5.37 -5.68
C ASN A 22 -2.71 5.50 -4.29
N MET A 23 -2.61 4.46 -3.45
CA MET A 23 -3.07 4.52 -2.06
C MET A 23 -2.32 5.60 -1.26
N ASN A 24 -1.00 5.67 -1.40
CA ASN A 24 -0.18 6.72 -0.77
C ASN A 24 -0.65 8.11 -1.18
N MET A 25 -0.83 8.34 -2.49
CA MET A 25 -1.32 9.60 -3.03
C MET A 25 -2.69 9.98 -2.43
N TYR A 26 -3.63 9.04 -2.33
CA TYR A 26 -4.94 9.33 -1.73
C TYR A 26 -4.85 9.62 -0.24
N MET A 27 -4.01 8.90 0.51
CA MET A 27 -3.82 9.18 1.94
C MET A 27 -3.22 10.58 2.17
N TYR A 28 -2.17 10.95 1.44
CA TYR A 28 -1.57 12.29 1.54
C TYR A 28 -2.52 13.38 1.05
N MET A 29 -3.25 13.16 -0.05
CA MET A 29 -4.24 14.14 -0.51
C MET A 29 -5.36 14.31 0.53
N LYS A 30 -5.79 13.22 1.19
CA LYS A 30 -6.78 13.31 2.27
C LYS A 30 -6.24 14.12 3.43
N TYR A 31 -5.01 13.83 3.86
CA TYR A 31 -4.31 14.53 4.94
C TYR A 31 -4.15 16.03 4.64
N ASP A 32 -3.59 16.39 3.48
CA ASP A 32 -3.41 17.77 3.05
C ASP A 32 -4.73 18.55 3.01
N CYS A 33 -5.80 17.89 2.55
CA CYS A 33 -7.11 18.47 2.45
C CYS A 33 -7.85 18.64 3.78
N LEU A 34 -7.35 18.08 4.90
CA LEU A 34 -7.93 18.34 6.23
C LEU A 34 -7.88 19.84 6.56
N ASN A 35 -6.75 20.48 6.25
CA ASN A 35 -6.49 21.90 6.53
C ASN A 35 -6.74 22.82 5.32
N ASN A 36 -6.97 22.25 4.12
CA ASN A 36 -7.05 23.00 2.86
C ASN A 36 -8.38 22.78 2.11
N GLN A 37 -9.49 22.61 2.85
CA GLN A 37 -10.79 22.20 2.28
C GLN A 37 -11.36 23.15 1.20
N HIS A 38 -10.90 24.40 1.16
CA HIS A 38 -11.32 25.40 0.18
C HIS A 38 -10.76 25.14 -1.22
N ARG A 39 -9.68 24.35 -1.34
CA ARG A 39 -9.04 24.10 -2.63
C ARG A 39 -9.92 23.21 -3.52
N PRO A 40 -10.11 23.52 -4.82
CA PRO A 40 -11.01 22.75 -5.70
C PRO A 40 -10.72 21.24 -5.74
N GLN A 41 -9.44 20.86 -5.73
CA GLN A 41 -9.01 19.46 -5.71
C GLN A 41 -9.41 18.70 -4.44
N CYS A 42 -9.70 19.40 -3.34
CA CYS A 42 -10.14 18.77 -2.09
C CYS A 42 -11.62 18.42 -2.09
N ARG A 43 -12.42 18.94 -3.03
CA ARG A 43 -13.88 18.79 -3.02
C ARG A 43 -14.32 17.32 -3.08
N TRP A 44 -13.66 16.51 -3.91
CA TRP A 44 -14.02 15.10 -4.07
C TRP A 44 -13.52 14.24 -2.90
N ILE A 45 -12.29 14.47 -2.44
CA ILE A 45 -11.68 13.64 -1.41
C ILE A 45 -12.18 13.98 0.00
N LYS A 46 -12.69 15.19 0.23
CA LYS A 46 -13.22 15.64 1.54
C LYS A 46 -14.24 14.66 2.13
N ASN A 47 -15.21 14.24 1.31
CA ASN A 47 -16.30 13.36 1.75
C ASN A 47 -16.00 11.88 1.57
N LEU A 48 -14.93 11.53 0.84
CA LEU A 48 -14.53 10.14 0.65
C LEU A 48 -14.08 9.52 1.98
N LYS A 49 -14.77 8.47 2.42
CA LYS A 49 -14.44 7.72 3.64
C LYS A 49 -13.75 6.39 3.35
N TYR A 50 -13.99 5.83 2.17
CA TYR A 50 -13.48 4.52 1.80
C TYR A 50 -13.30 4.46 0.28
N TYR A 51 -12.17 3.92 -0.17
CA TYR A 51 -11.85 3.68 -1.59
C TYR A 51 -11.49 2.21 -1.75
N VAL A 52 -12.12 1.53 -2.71
CA VAL A 52 -12.04 0.08 -2.86
C VAL A 52 -11.52 -0.29 -4.24
N TYR A 53 -10.63 -1.26 -4.26
CA TYR A 53 -10.16 -1.91 -5.48
C TYR A 53 -10.72 -3.32 -5.51
N SER A 54 -11.48 -3.65 -6.56
CA SER A 54 -11.76 -5.06 -6.88
C SER A 54 -10.50 -5.64 -7.50
N ALA A 55 -9.99 -6.73 -6.93
CA ALA A 55 -8.64 -7.20 -7.16
C ALA A 55 -8.57 -8.72 -7.24
N HIS A 56 -7.46 -9.22 -7.79
CA HIS A 56 -7.13 -10.65 -7.78
C HIS A 56 -6.23 -10.98 -6.60
N ASP A 57 -6.17 -12.26 -6.25
CA ASP A 57 -5.21 -12.85 -5.31
C ASP A 57 -3.76 -12.39 -5.58
N THR A 58 -3.35 -12.37 -6.85
CA THR A 58 -2.04 -11.87 -7.31
C THR A 58 -1.83 -10.39 -7.03
N THR A 59 -2.87 -9.56 -7.13
CA THR A 59 -2.82 -8.13 -6.81
C THR A 59 -2.60 -7.94 -5.31
N VAL A 60 -3.34 -8.67 -4.47
CA VAL A 60 -3.21 -8.61 -3.01
C VAL A 60 -1.83 -9.10 -2.57
N TYR A 61 -1.35 -10.21 -3.13
CA TYR A 61 -0.01 -10.73 -2.85
C TYR A 61 1.08 -9.75 -3.27
N ALA A 62 0.98 -9.15 -4.46
CA ALA A 62 1.94 -8.17 -4.95
C ALA A 62 1.96 -6.91 -4.06
N PHE A 63 0.80 -6.42 -3.63
CA PHE A 63 0.71 -5.30 -2.69
C PHE A 63 1.40 -5.62 -1.35
N LEU A 64 1.08 -6.75 -0.72
CA LEU A 64 1.74 -7.18 0.53
C LEU A 64 3.26 -7.40 0.34
N SER A 65 3.68 -7.78 -0.86
CA SER A 65 5.09 -7.98 -1.20
C SER A 65 5.87 -6.66 -1.25
N VAL A 66 5.23 -5.53 -1.62
CA VAL A 66 5.87 -4.20 -1.56
C VAL A 66 6.36 -3.89 -0.14
N PHE A 67 5.57 -4.27 0.87
CA PHE A 67 5.91 -4.10 2.30
C PHE A 67 6.79 -5.23 2.85
N GLY A 68 7.10 -6.26 2.06
CA GLY A 68 7.88 -7.41 2.48
C GLY A 68 7.16 -8.33 3.47
N ILE A 69 5.83 -8.25 3.58
CA ILE A 69 5.05 -9.01 4.57
C ILE A 69 4.23 -10.16 3.96
N ALA A 70 4.16 -10.28 2.63
CA ALA A 70 3.38 -11.32 1.98
C ALA A 70 3.66 -12.74 2.54
N PRO A 71 4.93 -13.18 2.73
CA PRO A 71 5.20 -14.52 3.26
C PRO A 71 4.82 -14.71 4.74
N LYS A 72 4.63 -13.62 5.49
CA LYS A 72 4.21 -13.67 6.90
C LYS A 72 2.69 -13.73 7.05
N VAL A 73 1.97 -13.18 6.08
CA VAL A 73 0.52 -12.95 6.12
C VAL A 73 -0.23 -13.99 5.29
N VAL A 74 0.34 -14.42 4.16
CA VAL A 74 -0.24 -15.40 3.25
C VAL A 74 0.36 -16.77 3.55
N VAL A 75 -0.35 -17.56 4.35
CA VAL A 75 0.15 -18.84 4.92
C VAL A 75 -0.20 -20.05 4.03
N ALA A 76 -1.22 -19.95 3.17
CA ALA A 76 -1.71 -21.05 2.35
C ALA A 76 -1.16 -20.98 0.91
N GLY A 77 -0.50 -22.04 0.44
CA GLY A 77 -0.35 -22.40 -0.99
C GLY A 77 0.34 -21.41 -1.95
N GLY A 78 0.79 -20.24 -1.49
CA GLY A 78 1.49 -19.22 -2.27
C GLY A 78 0.66 -18.00 -2.67
N TYR A 79 -0.67 -18.04 -2.57
CA TYR A 79 -1.56 -16.90 -2.88
C TYR A 79 -2.66 -16.73 -1.82
N PRO A 80 -3.18 -15.50 -1.64
CA PRO A 80 -4.31 -15.24 -0.75
C PRO A 80 -5.52 -16.10 -1.11
N ASP A 81 -6.22 -16.62 -0.09
CA ASP A 81 -7.42 -17.43 -0.29
C ASP A 81 -8.56 -16.61 -0.90
N TYR A 82 -9.61 -17.32 -1.33
CA TYR A 82 -10.82 -16.69 -1.84
C TYR A 82 -11.40 -15.66 -0.86
N THR A 83 -11.70 -14.46 -1.37
CA THR A 83 -12.14 -13.26 -0.61
C THR A 83 -11.15 -12.68 0.40
N ALA A 84 -9.88 -13.09 0.38
CA ALA A 84 -8.86 -12.40 1.16
C ALA A 84 -8.84 -10.90 0.84
N ALA A 85 -8.63 -10.07 1.86
CA ALA A 85 -8.68 -8.63 1.72
C ALA A 85 -7.63 -7.95 2.58
N THR A 86 -7.00 -6.91 2.05
CA THR A 86 -6.10 -6.03 2.79
C THR A 86 -6.73 -4.65 2.92
N PHE A 87 -6.65 -4.08 4.11
CA PHE A 87 -7.17 -2.74 4.42
C PHE A 87 -6.02 -1.86 4.87
N VAL A 88 -6.03 -0.60 4.44
CA VAL A 88 -5.10 0.43 4.92
C VAL A 88 -5.93 1.58 5.44
N GLU A 89 -5.84 1.83 6.74
CA GLU A 89 -6.55 2.90 7.42
C GLU A 89 -5.61 4.08 7.65
N LEU A 90 -6.04 5.29 7.31
CA LEU A 90 -5.34 6.54 7.65
C LEU A 90 -5.88 7.07 9.00
N TRP A 91 -4.97 7.31 9.93
CA TRP A 91 -5.24 7.78 11.28
C TRP A 91 -4.52 9.09 11.56
N MET A 92 -5.14 9.96 12.36
CA MET A 92 -4.48 11.12 12.93
C MET A 92 -4.26 10.88 14.42
N ASN A 93 -3.01 10.90 14.86
CA ASN A 93 -2.71 10.83 16.28
C ASN A 93 -2.94 12.21 16.91
N LYS A 94 -3.79 12.27 17.94
CA LYS A 94 -4.16 13.53 18.60
C LYS A 94 -3.10 14.04 19.56
N THR A 95 -2.14 13.19 19.95
CA THR A 95 -1.09 13.54 20.91
C THR A 95 0.06 14.28 20.26
N ASP A 96 0.54 13.80 19.10
CA ASP A 96 1.63 14.43 18.34
C ASP A 96 1.14 15.25 17.13
N GLY A 97 -0.13 15.07 16.71
CA GLY A 97 -0.69 15.75 15.55
C GLY A 97 -0.31 15.13 14.20
N GLU A 98 0.36 13.98 14.20
CA GLU A 98 0.96 13.38 13.01
C GLU A 98 0.05 12.30 12.37
N PRO A 99 0.18 12.06 11.05
CA PRO A 99 -0.54 11.01 10.35
C PRO A 99 0.13 9.64 10.52
N TYR A 100 -0.70 8.63 10.75
CA TYR A 100 -0.33 7.22 10.89
C TYR A 100 -1.17 6.35 9.96
N PHE A 101 -0.69 5.16 9.65
CA PHE A 101 -1.47 4.12 9.01
C PHE A 101 -1.57 2.86 9.86
N LYS A 102 -2.64 2.11 9.66
CA LYS A 102 -2.82 0.75 10.17
C LYS A 102 -3.17 -0.17 8.99
N MET A 103 -2.41 -1.25 8.83
CA MET A 103 -2.67 -2.27 7.82
C MET A 103 -3.34 -3.48 8.48
N LEU A 104 -4.42 -3.94 7.87
CA LEU A 104 -5.18 -5.09 8.31
C LEU A 104 -5.28 -6.12 7.20
N TYR A 105 -5.41 -7.39 7.57
CA TYR A 105 -5.62 -8.49 6.63
C TYR A 105 -6.73 -9.43 7.10
N ARG A 106 -7.60 -9.79 6.16
CA ARG A 106 -8.59 -10.86 6.28
C ARG A 106 -8.14 -12.02 5.41
N THR A 107 -8.13 -13.23 5.98
CA THR A 107 -7.55 -14.40 5.31
C THR A 107 -8.48 -15.01 4.27
N SER A 108 -9.77 -15.22 4.56
CA SER A 108 -10.69 -15.93 3.66
C SER A 108 -12.17 -15.72 4.04
N ASP A 109 -13.08 -16.34 3.29
CA ASP A 109 -14.51 -16.44 3.58
C ASP A 109 -14.86 -17.36 4.77
N VAL A 110 -13.95 -18.26 5.12
CA VAL A 110 -14.10 -19.16 6.27
C VAL A 110 -13.76 -18.46 7.59
N ASN A 111 -12.79 -17.53 7.59
CA ASN A 111 -12.40 -16.76 8.76
C ASN A 111 -12.68 -15.27 8.57
N ASN A 112 -13.72 -14.77 9.24
CA ASN A 112 -14.14 -13.38 9.17
C ASN A 112 -13.34 -12.43 10.06
N THR A 113 -12.33 -12.92 10.78
CA THR A 113 -11.47 -12.09 11.61
C THR A 113 -10.55 -11.25 10.74
N ILE A 114 -10.43 -9.98 11.10
CA ILE A 114 -9.54 -9.02 10.45
C ILE A 114 -8.38 -8.75 11.41
N TYR A 115 -7.16 -9.14 11.01
CA TYR A 115 -5.98 -9.05 11.86
C TYR A 115 -5.14 -7.83 11.54
N PRO A 116 -4.61 -7.10 12.54
CA PRO A 116 -3.57 -6.12 12.29
C PRO A 116 -2.30 -6.80 11.82
N VAL A 117 -1.73 -6.31 10.72
CA VAL A 117 -0.48 -6.82 10.13
C VAL A 117 0.59 -5.74 10.01
N THR A 118 0.31 -4.51 10.49
CA THR A 118 1.27 -3.39 10.50
C THR A 118 2.60 -3.75 11.17
N HIS A 119 2.54 -4.50 12.27
CA HIS A 119 3.72 -4.88 13.07
C HIS A 119 4.73 -5.74 12.30
N PHE A 120 4.32 -6.38 11.20
CA PHE A 120 5.22 -7.16 10.35
C PHE A 120 6.07 -6.30 9.41
N ILE A 121 5.72 -5.03 9.21
CA ILE A 121 6.36 -4.09 8.28
C ILE A 121 7.62 -3.52 8.94
N ASN A 122 8.74 -3.62 8.21
CA ASN A 122 10.00 -3.01 8.65
C ASN A 122 9.85 -1.48 8.75
N GLY A 123 10.30 -0.89 9.86
CA GLY A 123 10.13 0.53 10.15
C GLY A 123 8.92 0.87 11.02
N CYS A 124 8.07 -0.12 11.36
CA CYS A 124 6.91 0.07 12.23
C CYS A 124 7.13 -0.40 13.68
N ASP A 125 8.33 -0.83 14.05
CA ASP A 125 8.74 -1.21 15.42
C ASP A 125 7.82 -2.22 16.12
N GLY A 126 7.18 -3.12 15.37
CA GLY A 126 6.24 -4.09 15.94
C GLY A 126 4.91 -3.49 16.42
N LYS A 127 4.60 -2.24 16.07
CA LYS A 127 3.38 -1.52 16.48
C LYS A 127 2.24 -1.75 15.49
N ASP A 128 1.02 -1.66 15.99
CA ASP A 128 -0.21 -1.73 15.18
C ASP A 128 -0.46 -0.46 14.35
N TYR A 129 0.07 0.67 14.79
CA TYR A 129 0.01 1.96 14.09
C TYR A 129 1.43 2.39 13.74
N CYS A 130 1.61 2.81 12.50
CA CYS A 130 2.92 3.17 11.96
C CYS A 130 2.85 4.54 11.30
N LYS A 131 3.91 5.34 11.39
CA LYS A 131 3.90 6.69 10.80
C LYS A 131 3.67 6.61 9.30
N LEU A 132 2.92 7.57 8.74
CA LEU A 132 2.57 7.56 7.32
C LEU A 132 3.78 7.68 6.40
N ASP A 133 4.86 8.33 6.86
CA ASP A 133 6.13 8.46 6.13
C ASP A 133 6.80 7.10 5.84
N VAL A 134 6.61 6.10 6.70
CA VAL A 134 7.05 4.72 6.46
C VAL A 134 6.32 4.17 5.24
N PHE A 135 5.00 4.34 5.14
CA PHE A 135 4.24 3.94 3.94
C PHE A 135 4.74 4.67 2.69
N GLN A 136 4.99 5.98 2.81
CA GLN A 136 5.53 6.80 1.72
C GLN A 136 6.89 6.30 1.25
N SER A 137 7.75 5.82 2.15
CA SER A 137 9.07 5.29 1.79
C SER A 137 8.94 4.03 0.90
N PHE A 138 8.00 3.13 1.22
CA PHE A 138 7.71 1.96 0.41
C PHE A 138 7.08 2.34 -0.94
N ALA A 139 6.14 3.29 -0.93
CA ALA A 139 5.53 3.81 -2.16
C ALA A 139 6.58 4.42 -3.09
N THR A 140 7.42 5.32 -2.59
CA THR A 140 8.50 5.96 -3.34
C THR A 140 9.48 4.94 -3.91
N ARG A 141 9.94 3.99 -3.09
CA ARG A 141 10.89 2.94 -3.51
C ARG A 141 10.30 2.04 -4.60
N SER A 142 9.00 1.77 -4.55
CA SER A 142 8.30 0.89 -5.50
C SER A 142 7.66 1.65 -6.66
N LYS A 143 7.95 2.94 -6.83
CA LYS A 143 7.52 3.69 -8.00
C LYS A 143 8.38 3.28 -9.21
N PRO A 144 7.80 3.00 -10.38
CA PRO A 144 8.57 2.84 -11.60
C PRO A 144 9.43 4.08 -11.88
N ASP A 145 10.68 3.88 -12.28
CA ASP A 145 11.65 4.96 -12.46
C ASP A 145 11.33 5.86 -13.67
N ARG A 146 10.58 5.32 -14.64
CA ARG A 146 10.13 5.99 -15.85
C ARG A 146 8.69 5.61 -16.16
N ASP A 147 8.00 6.46 -16.92
CA ASP A 147 6.71 6.09 -17.48
C ASP A 147 6.88 4.95 -18.51
N MET A 148 5.86 4.12 -18.69
CA MET A 148 5.87 3.04 -19.68
C MET A 148 6.12 3.56 -21.10
N ASN A 149 5.61 4.74 -21.43
CA ASN A 149 5.81 5.36 -22.74
C ASN A 149 7.27 5.78 -22.96
N GLU A 150 7.98 6.19 -21.90
CA GLU A 150 9.39 6.59 -21.93
C GLU A 150 10.34 5.38 -21.85
N ALA A 151 9.86 4.27 -21.29
CA ALA A 151 10.57 3.00 -21.22
C ALA A 151 10.43 2.16 -22.50
N SER A 152 9.57 2.57 -23.44
CA SER A 152 9.44 1.91 -24.74
C SER A 152 10.76 2.02 -25.51
N VAL A 153 11.28 0.86 -25.92
CA VAL A 153 12.44 0.81 -26.82
C VAL A 153 11.94 1.31 -28.18
N PRO A 154 12.59 2.30 -28.81
CA PRO A 154 12.25 2.67 -30.17
C PRO A 154 12.54 1.45 -31.06
N ASN A 155 11.49 0.86 -31.65
CA ASN A 155 11.53 -0.24 -32.62
C ASN A 155 11.75 -1.66 -32.06
N LEU A 156 10.73 -2.20 -31.40
CA LEU A 156 10.35 -3.60 -31.61
C LEU A 156 9.20 -3.66 -32.61
#